data_AF-Q75ZW2-F1
#
_entry.id   AF-Q75ZW2-F1
#
_cell.length_a   1.000
_cell.length_b   1.000
_cell.length_c   1.000
_cell.angle_alpha   90.00
_cell.angle_beta   90.00
_cell.angle_gamma   90.00
#
_symmetry.space_group_name_H-M   'P 1'
#
loop_
_entity.id
_entity.type
_entity.pdbx_description
1 polymer ?
#
loop_
_entity_poly.entity_id
_entity_poly.type
_entity_poly.pdbx_seq_one_letter_code
_entity_poly.pdbx_strand_id
1 'polypeptide(L)'
;KCQECRLKKCLAVGMRPECVVPENQCAMKRREKKAQKEKDKIQTSVCATEIKKEILDLMTCEPPSHPTCPLLPEDILAKCQARNIPPLSYNQLAVIYKLIWYQDGYEQPSEEDLKRIMSSPDENESQHDVSFRHITEITILTVQLIVEFAKGLPAFTKIPQEDQITLLKACSSEVMMLRMA
;
A
#
# COMPACT_ATOMS: atom_id res chain seq x y z
N LYS A 1 -2.25 50.28 0.48
CA LYS A 1 -3.61 50.87 0.37
C LYS A 1 -4.60 49.92 1.03
N CYS A 2 -5.33 50.35 2.07
CA CYS A 2 -6.31 49.51 2.76
C CYS A 2 -7.71 49.56 2.09
N GLN A 3 -8.61 48.69 2.54
CA GLN A 3 -9.98 48.57 2.03
C GLN A 3 -10.77 49.88 2.18
N GLU A 4 -10.58 50.60 3.29
CA GLU A 4 -11.17 51.92 3.55
C GLU A 4 -10.69 52.99 2.56
N CYS A 5 -9.37 53.07 2.33
CA CYS A 5 -8.81 54.00 1.33
C CYS A 5 -9.27 53.67 -0.10
N ARG A 6 -9.55 52.40 -0.41
CA ARG A 6 -10.09 51.98 -1.71
C ARG A 6 -11.55 52.39 -1.85
N LEU A 7 -12.36 52.17 -0.83
CA LEU A 7 -13.78 52.56 -0.80
C LEU A 7 -13.94 54.08 -0.94
N LYS A 8 -13.17 54.86 -0.16
CA LYS A 8 -13.14 56.32 -0.29
C LYS A 8 -12.77 56.78 -1.70
N LYS A 9 -11.81 56.10 -2.35
CA LYS A 9 -11.44 56.41 -3.74
C LYS A 9 -12.57 56.08 -4.72
N CYS A 10 -13.26 54.96 -4.55
CA CYS A 10 -14.40 54.55 -5.40
C CYS A 10 -15.56 55.55 -5.31
N LEU A 11 -15.88 56.01 -4.10
CA LEU A 11 -16.92 57.03 -3.91
C LEU A 11 -16.47 58.40 -4.46
N ALA A 12 -15.20 58.76 -4.28
CA ALA A 12 -14.64 60.01 -4.80
C ALA A 12 -14.61 60.07 -6.35
N VAL A 13 -14.52 58.93 -7.04
CA VAL A 13 -14.65 58.87 -8.52
C VAL A 13 -16.10 58.78 -9.00
N GLY A 14 -17.08 58.93 -8.09
CA GLY A 14 -18.50 59.04 -8.42
C GLY A 14 -19.29 57.72 -8.44
N MET A 15 -18.75 56.64 -7.86
CA MET A 15 -19.56 55.42 -7.70
C MET A 15 -20.72 55.67 -6.72
N ARG A 16 -21.94 55.39 -7.17
CA ARG A 16 -23.16 55.48 -6.36
C ARG A 16 -23.08 54.47 -5.19
N PRO A 17 -23.32 54.89 -3.92
CA PRO A 17 -23.25 54.01 -2.74
C PRO A 17 -24.10 52.74 -2.86
N GLU A 18 -25.27 52.85 -3.45
CA GLU A 18 -26.23 51.80 -3.75
C GLU A 18 -25.73 50.76 -4.76
N CYS A 19 -24.71 51.11 -5.56
CA CYS A 19 -24.02 50.19 -6.49
C CYS A 19 -22.74 49.60 -5.89
N VAL A 20 -22.34 50.04 -4.68
CA VAL A 20 -21.18 49.50 -3.96
C VAL A 20 -21.67 48.43 -3.00
N VAL A 21 -21.16 47.20 -3.16
CA VAL A 21 -21.52 46.08 -2.29
C VAL A 21 -21.17 46.42 -0.84
N PRO A 22 -22.16 46.47 0.07
CA PRO A 22 -21.91 46.78 1.47
C PRO A 22 -20.97 45.77 2.15
N GLU A 23 -20.12 46.26 3.06
CA GLU A 23 -19.11 45.44 3.74
C GLU A 23 -19.74 44.28 4.53
N ASN A 24 -20.96 44.47 5.05
CA ASN A 24 -21.71 43.42 5.75
C ASN A 24 -22.02 42.22 4.83
N GLN A 25 -22.35 42.42 3.55
CA GLN A 25 -22.60 41.35 2.59
C GLN A 25 -21.32 40.60 2.24
N CYS A 26 -20.21 41.33 2.08
CA CYS A 26 -18.88 40.71 1.93
C CYS A 26 -18.48 39.89 3.16
N ALA A 27 -18.76 40.38 4.36
CA ALA A 27 -18.45 39.67 5.62
C ALA A 27 -19.30 38.40 5.78
N MET A 28 -20.59 38.45 5.46
CA MET A 28 -21.50 37.29 5.46
C MET A 28 -21.00 36.19 4.52
N LYS A 29 -20.70 36.54 3.25
CA LYS A 29 -20.20 35.60 2.25
C LYS A 29 -18.85 34.98 2.63
N ARG A 30 -17.98 35.73 3.34
CA ARG A 30 -16.71 35.21 3.88
C ARG A 30 -16.94 34.24 5.04
N ARG A 31 -17.90 34.52 5.93
CA ARG A 31 -18.27 33.62 7.04
C ARG A 31 -18.85 32.31 6.53
N GLU A 32 -19.77 32.36 5.56
CA GLU A 32 -20.35 31.17 4.93
C GLU A 32 -19.28 30.31 4.25
N LYS A 33 -18.36 30.92 3.48
CA LYS A 33 -17.26 30.19 2.84
C LYS A 33 -16.30 29.56 3.86
N LYS A 34 -16.09 30.19 5.01
CA LYS A 34 -15.26 29.65 6.10
C LYS A 34 -15.97 28.48 6.80
N ALA A 35 -17.25 28.64 7.13
CA ALA A 35 -18.07 27.60 7.74
C ALA A 35 -18.20 26.36 6.84
N GLN A 36 -18.34 26.55 5.52
CA GLN A 36 -18.38 25.45 4.57
C GLN A 36 -17.03 24.70 4.51
N LYS A 37 -15.90 25.44 4.44
CA LYS A 37 -14.56 24.82 4.50
C LYS A 37 -14.32 24.05 5.79
N GLU A 38 -14.89 24.50 6.91
CA GLU A 38 -14.78 23.84 8.20
C GLU A 38 -15.57 22.52 8.23
N LYS A 39 -16.79 22.52 7.67
CA LYS A 39 -17.60 21.31 7.48
C LYS A 39 -16.91 20.30 6.56
N ASP A 40 -16.40 20.76 5.42
CA ASP A 40 -15.70 19.90 4.46
C ASP A 40 -14.44 19.27 5.10
N LYS A 41 -13.68 20.05 5.89
CA LYS A 41 -12.48 19.56 6.60
C LYS A 41 -12.80 18.50 7.65
N ILE A 42 -13.89 18.66 8.40
CA ILE A 42 -14.34 17.68 9.39
C ILE A 42 -14.79 16.40 8.69
N GLN A 43 -15.58 16.51 7.61
CA GLN A 43 -16.06 15.36 6.85
C GLN A 43 -14.92 14.55 6.22
N THR A 44 -13.91 15.21 5.63
CA THR A 44 -12.71 14.53 5.11
C THR A 44 -11.92 13.84 6.23
N SER A 45 -11.83 14.46 7.42
CA SER A 45 -11.13 13.87 8.58
C SER A 45 -11.83 12.62 9.12
N VAL A 46 -13.16 12.62 9.17
CA VAL A 46 -13.96 11.47 9.63
C VAL A 46 -13.82 10.31 8.64
N CYS A 47 -13.99 10.56 7.34
CA CYS A 47 -13.83 9.54 6.32
C CYS A 47 -12.42 8.92 6.33
N ALA A 48 -11.37 9.74 6.51
CA ALA A 48 -10.00 9.25 6.61
C ALA A 48 -9.72 8.44 7.88
N THR A 49 -10.47 8.65 8.97
CA THR A 49 -10.31 7.87 10.21
C THR A 49 -11.08 6.55 10.16
N GLU A 50 -12.25 6.53 9.54
CA GLU A 50 -13.02 5.31 9.28
C GLU A 50 -12.27 4.35 8.35
N ILE A 51 -11.75 4.86 7.22
CA ILE A 51 -10.94 4.06 6.29
C ILE A 51 -9.69 3.48 6.97
N LYS A 52 -9.02 4.25 7.83
CA LYS A 52 -7.86 3.76 8.58
C LYS A 52 -8.22 2.61 9.53
N LYS A 53 -9.38 2.68 10.17
CA LYS A 53 -9.85 1.64 11.07
C LYS A 53 -10.23 0.37 10.30
N GLU A 54 -10.95 0.52 9.19
CA GLU A 54 -11.28 -0.61 8.32
C GLU A 54 -10.02 -1.30 7.78
N ILE A 55 -9.04 -0.55 7.27
CA ILE A 55 -7.77 -1.13 6.80
C ILE A 55 -7.05 -1.87 7.93
N LEU A 56 -7.04 -1.31 9.15
CA LEU A 56 -6.39 -1.92 10.30
C LEU A 56 -7.08 -3.24 10.68
N ASP A 57 -8.41 -3.26 10.69
CA ASP A 57 -9.22 -4.46 10.96
C ASP A 57 -9.07 -5.51 9.85
N LEU A 58 -8.84 -5.09 8.60
CA LEU A 58 -8.59 -6.02 7.49
C LEU A 58 -7.21 -6.69 7.61
N MET A 59 -6.23 -6.01 8.22
CA MET A 59 -4.84 -6.44 8.40
C MET A 59 -4.56 -7.13 9.75
N THR A 60 -5.58 -7.40 10.57
CA THR A 60 -5.40 -8.19 11.79
C THR A 60 -5.06 -9.64 11.45
N CYS A 61 -3.99 -10.15 12.03
CA CYS A 61 -3.58 -11.55 11.90
C CYS A 61 -3.90 -12.35 13.15
N GLU A 62 -4.34 -13.59 12.93
CA GLU A 62 -4.38 -14.61 13.97
C GLU A 62 -2.96 -14.94 14.46
N PRO A 63 -2.82 -15.48 15.69
CA PRO A 63 -1.53 -15.94 16.19
C PRO A 63 -0.86 -16.91 15.21
N PRO A 64 0.48 -16.84 15.05
CA PRO A 64 1.20 -17.81 14.24
C PRO A 64 0.97 -19.23 14.81
N SER A 65 0.49 -20.14 13.96
CA SER A 65 0.28 -21.56 14.29
C SER A 65 1.57 -22.39 14.20
N HIS A 66 2.63 -21.78 13.67
CA HIS A 66 3.94 -22.37 13.43
C HIS A 66 5.00 -21.85 14.43
N PRO A 67 6.12 -22.58 14.59
CA PRO A 67 7.24 -22.14 15.43
C PRO A 67 7.75 -20.78 14.97
N THR A 68 7.95 -19.87 15.92
CA THR A 68 8.49 -18.54 15.67
C THR A 68 9.95 -18.49 16.12
N CYS A 69 10.80 -17.85 15.30
CA CYS A 69 12.20 -17.62 15.64
C CYS A 69 12.41 -16.14 16.04
N PRO A 70 13.42 -15.82 16.87
CA PRO A 70 13.72 -14.42 17.19
C PRO A 70 14.04 -13.61 15.92
N LEU A 71 13.28 -12.53 15.68
CA LEU A 71 13.45 -11.68 14.49
C LEU A 71 14.74 -10.88 14.48
N LEU A 72 15.27 -10.54 15.66
CA LEU A 72 16.45 -9.70 15.83
C LEU A 72 17.36 -10.30 16.91
N PRO A 73 18.68 -10.24 16.72
CA PRO A 73 19.67 -10.52 17.76
C PRO A 73 19.45 -9.67 19.02
N GLU A 74 19.76 -10.23 20.20
CA GLU A 74 19.57 -9.55 21.50
C GLU A 74 20.34 -8.22 21.61
N ASP A 75 21.52 -8.12 20.99
CA ASP A 75 22.33 -6.90 21.05
C ASP A 75 21.68 -5.74 20.29
N ILE A 76 20.98 -6.02 19.18
CA ILE A 76 20.19 -5.04 18.43
C ILE A 76 18.96 -4.64 19.24
N LEU A 77 18.29 -5.61 19.87
CA LEU A 77 17.12 -5.33 20.70
C LEU A 77 17.48 -4.41 21.88
N ALA A 78 18.60 -4.69 22.55
CA ALA A 78 19.13 -3.85 23.64
C ALA A 78 19.48 -2.44 23.17
N LYS A 79 20.08 -2.29 21.97
CA LYS A 79 20.33 -0.98 21.35
C LYS A 79 19.04 -0.21 21.05
N CYS A 80 18.00 -0.89 20.59
CA CYS A 80 16.69 -0.28 20.34
C CYS A 80 16.05 0.21 21.65
N GLN A 81 16.11 -0.60 22.71
CA GLN A 81 15.62 -0.22 24.04
C GLN A 81 16.39 0.99 24.59
N ALA A 82 17.72 1.00 24.47
CA ALA A 82 18.55 2.13 24.89
C ALA A 82 18.22 3.44 24.13
N ARG A 83 17.69 3.34 22.91
CA ARG A 83 17.22 4.47 22.09
C ARG A 83 15.74 4.81 22.28
N ASN A 84 15.05 4.20 23.25
CA ASN A 84 13.60 4.34 23.48
C ASN A 84 12.75 4.02 22.24
N ILE A 85 13.19 3.08 21.40
CA ILE A 85 12.39 2.61 20.26
C ILE A 85 11.32 1.66 20.81
N PRO A 86 10.02 1.92 20.56
CA PRO A 86 8.96 1.06 21.07
C PRO A 86 9.05 -0.34 20.43
N PRO A 87 8.71 -1.40 21.17
CA PRO A 87 8.64 -2.74 20.60
C PRO A 87 7.51 -2.83 19.57
N LEU A 88 7.64 -3.80 18.66
CA LEU A 88 6.58 -4.13 17.72
C LEU A 88 5.31 -4.52 18.47
N SER A 89 4.16 -4.08 17.97
CA SER A 89 2.88 -4.54 18.49
C SER A 89 2.67 -6.02 18.18
N TYR A 90 1.78 -6.66 18.92
CA TYR A 90 1.41 -8.06 18.68
C TYR A 90 0.99 -8.30 17.22
N ASN A 91 0.14 -7.43 16.65
CA ASN A 91 -0.32 -7.60 15.27
C ASN A 91 0.82 -7.41 14.27
N GLN A 92 1.73 -6.45 14.49
CA GLN A 92 2.90 -6.29 13.63
C GLN A 92 3.78 -7.54 13.64
N LEU A 93 3.99 -8.11 14.83
CA LEU A 93 4.77 -9.33 14.99
C LEU A 93 4.10 -10.53 14.31
N ALA A 94 2.78 -10.68 14.47
CA ALA A 94 2.00 -11.74 13.82
C ALA A 94 2.05 -11.63 12.28
N VAL A 95 1.91 -10.42 11.74
CA VAL A 95 2.05 -10.17 10.30
C VAL A 95 3.45 -10.56 9.81
N ILE A 96 4.51 -10.14 10.50
CA ILE A 96 5.89 -10.49 10.11
C ILE A 96 6.10 -12.00 10.09
N TYR A 97 5.69 -12.72 11.14
CA TYR A 97 5.84 -14.17 11.18
C TYR A 97 5.02 -14.89 10.11
N LYS A 98 3.85 -14.37 9.77
CA LYS A 98 3.03 -14.89 8.66
C LYS A 98 3.72 -14.68 7.32
N LEU A 99 4.32 -13.52 7.09
CA LEU A 99 5.08 -13.22 5.87
C LEU A 99 6.30 -14.12 5.72
N ILE A 100 7.08 -14.31 6.78
CA ILE A 100 8.25 -15.21 6.76
C ILE A 100 7.81 -16.63 6.40
N TRP A 101 6.77 -17.14 7.05
CA TRP A 101 6.28 -18.49 6.79
C TRP A 101 5.82 -18.71 5.35
N TYR A 102 5.08 -17.73 4.78
CA TYR A 102 4.69 -17.80 3.38
C TYR A 102 5.86 -17.61 2.42
N GLN A 103 6.85 -16.81 2.79
CA GLN A 103 8.06 -16.67 1.99
C GLN A 103 8.74 -18.03 1.87
N ASP A 104 9.00 -18.69 2.98
CA ASP A 104 9.65 -20.02 3.02
C ASP A 104 8.81 -21.07 2.26
N GLY A 105 7.49 -21.08 2.49
CA GLY A 105 6.58 -22.06 1.88
C GLY A 105 6.39 -21.90 0.37
N TYR A 106 6.63 -20.70 -0.18
CA TYR A 106 6.47 -20.40 -1.61
C TYR A 106 7.76 -19.85 -2.23
N GLU A 107 8.92 -20.16 -1.65
CA GLU A 107 10.21 -19.68 -2.15
C GLU A 107 10.60 -20.42 -3.43
N GLN A 108 10.48 -21.75 -3.41
CA GLN A 108 10.89 -22.63 -4.51
C GLN A 108 9.71 -23.46 -5.03
N PRO A 109 9.72 -23.83 -6.33
CA PRO A 109 8.76 -24.79 -6.85
C PRO A 109 8.93 -26.17 -6.23
N SER A 110 7.91 -27.02 -6.33
CA SER A 110 7.99 -28.39 -5.83
C SER A 110 9.11 -29.18 -6.53
N GLU A 111 9.70 -30.15 -5.83
CA GLU A 111 10.69 -31.03 -6.46
C GLU A 111 10.09 -31.80 -7.65
N GLU A 112 8.81 -32.17 -7.59
CA GLU A 112 8.14 -32.85 -8.69
C GLU A 112 8.02 -31.96 -9.93
N ASP A 113 7.71 -30.68 -9.75
CA ASP A 113 7.65 -29.71 -10.85
C ASP A 113 9.05 -29.47 -11.45
N LEU A 114 10.07 -29.30 -10.61
CA LEU A 114 11.45 -29.12 -11.06
C LEU A 114 11.96 -30.33 -11.85
N LYS A 115 11.72 -31.54 -11.34
CA LYS A 115 12.09 -32.79 -12.03
C LYS A 115 11.37 -32.93 -13.38
N ARG A 116 10.11 -32.50 -13.47
CA ARG A 116 9.37 -32.49 -14.75
C ARG A 116 10.00 -31.54 -15.77
N ILE A 117 10.35 -30.33 -15.35
CA ILE A 117 10.98 -29.34 -16.24
C ILE A 117 12.36 -29.80 -16.70
N MET A 118 13.18 -30.29 -15.78
CA MET A 118 14.56 -30.72 -16.01
C MET A 118 14.70 -32.11 -16.66
N SER A 119 13.61 -32.66 -17.19
CA SER A 119 13.63 -33.95 -17.89
C SER A 119 14.56 -33.91 -19.11
N SER A 120 15.07 -35.09 -19.50
CA SER A 120 16.07 -35.22 -20.57
C SER A 120 15.56 -34.58 -21.87
N PRO A 121 16.36 -33.73 -22.53
CA PRO A 121 15.97 -33.12 -23.79
C PRO A 121 15.78 -34.18 -24.87
N ASP A 122 14.88 -33.91 -25.81
CA ASP A 122 14.71 -34.75 -26.99
C ASP A 122 15.99 -34.72 -27.85
N GLU A 123 16.32 -35.81 -28.53
CA GLU A 123 17.58 -35.91 -29.31
C GLU A 123 17.71 -34.86 -30.42
N ASN A 124 16.59 -34.22 -30.79
CA ASN A 124 16.51 -33.20 -31.84
C ASN A 124 16.47 -31.74 -31.32
N GLU A 125 16.44 -31.51 -30.00
CA GLU A 125 16.40 -30.14 -29.45
C GLU A 125 17.79 -29.50 -29.38
N SER A 126 17.89 -28.23 -29.77
CA SER A 126 19.12 -27.47 -29.57
C SER A 126 19.28 -27.09 -28.09
N GLN A 127 20.53 -26.94 -27.63
CA GLN A 127 20.83 -26.48 -26.26
C GLN A 127 20.18 -25.13 -25.93
N HIS A 128 20.03 -24.25 -26.94
CA HIS A 128 19.38 -22.96 -26.78
C HIS A 128 17.89 -23.13 -26.51
N ASP A 129 17.21 -24.02 -27.24
CA ASP A 129 15.78 -24.28 -27.07
C ASP A 129 15.48 -24.91 -25.72
N VAL A 130 16.33 -25.85 -25.27
CA VAL A 130 16.26 -26.45 -23.93
C VAL A 130 16.41 -25.37 -22.85
N SER A 131 17.38 -24.47 -23.00
CA SER A 131 17.63 -23.40 -22.02
C SER A 131 16.47 -22.41 -21.99
N PHE A 132 15.95 -22.02 -23.14
CA PHE A 132 14.79 -21.14 -23.25
C PHE A 132 13.55 -21.79 -22.62
N ARG A 133 13.29 -23.07 -22.90
CA ARG A 133 12.20 -23.85 -22.29
C ARG A 133 12.30 -23.85 -20.77
N HIS A 134 13.48 -24.16 -20.22
CA HIS A 134 13.70 -24.14 -18.77
C HIS A 134 13.41 -22.76 -18.18
N ILE A 135 13.92 -21.68 -18.81
CA ILE A 135 13.67 -20.31 -18.34
C ILE A 135 12.17 -20.02 -18.34
N THR A 136 11.45 -20.31 -19.43
CA THR A 136 10.02 -20.01 -19.52
C THR A 136 9.18 -20.83 -18.53
N GLU A 137 9.47 -22.12 -18.38
CA GLU A 137 8.73 -23.01 -17.48
C GLU A 137 8.98 -22.67 -16.00
N ILE A 138 10.23 -22.41 -15.63
CA ILE A 138 10.58 -21.94 -14.26
C ILE A 138 9.91 -20.58 -13.99
N THR A 139 9.86 -19.69 -14.98
CA THR A 139 9.19 -18.40 -14.87
C THR A 139 7.69 -18.58 -14.60
N ILE A 140 7.03 -19.52 -15.30
CA ILE A 140 5.60 -19.84 -15.08
C ILE A 140 5.37 -20.31 -13.64
N LEU A 141 6.18 -21.26 -13.15
CA LEU A 141 6.06 -21.74 -11.76
C LEU A 141 6.32 -20.61 -10.76
N THR A 142 7.32 -19.76 -11.02
CA THR A 142 7.62 -18.62 -10.16
C THR A 142 6.45 -17.64 -10.07
N VAL A 143 5.77 -17.36 -11.19
CA VAL A 143 4.54 -16.54 -11.20
C VAL A 143 3.43 -17.22 -10.40
N GLN A 144 3.25 -18.53 -10.51
CA GLN A 144 2.25 -19.26 -9.72
C GLN A 144 2.53 -19.15 -8.22
N LEU A 145 3.79 -19.30 -7.80
CA LEU A 145 4.19 -19.13 -6.40
C LEU A 145 3.97 -17.70 -5.90
N ILE A 146 4.21 -16.69 -6.73
CA ILE A 146 3.89 -15.28 -6.40
C ILE A 146 2.40 -15.10 -6.16
N VAL A 147 1.55 -15.73 -6.98
CA VAL A 147 0.09 -15.69 -6.82
C VAL A 147 -0.35 -16.37 -5.52
N GLU A 148 0.19 -17.54 -5.21
CA GLU A 148 -0.15 -18.25 -3.97
C GLU A 148 0.34 -17.50 -2.72
N PHE A 149 1.54 -16.92 -2.77
CA PHE A 149 2.04 -16.02 -1.73
C PHE A 149 1.09 -14.82 -1.53
N ALA A 150 0.65 -14.17 -2.61
CA ALA A 150 -0.24 -13.01 -2.52
C ALA A 150 -1.60 -13.36 -1.89
N LYS A 151 -2.16 -14.53 -2.21
CA LYS A 151 -3.40 -15.04 -1.57
C LYS A 151 -3.24 -15.25 -0.06
N GLY A 152 -2.04 -15.56 0.41
CA GLY A 152 -1.71 -15.69 1.83
C GLY A 152 -1.65 -14.35 2.58
N LEU A 153 -1.50 -13.23 1.87
CA LEU A 153 -1.37 -11.92 2.49
C LEU A 153 -2.65 -11.48 3.21
N PRO A 154 -2.53 -10.85 4.39
CA PRO A 154 -3.68 -10.25 5.07
C PRO A 154 -4.41 -9.28 4.15
N ALA A 155 -5.74 -9.32 4.18
CA ALA A 155 -6.64 -8.49 3.37
C ALA A 155 -6.61 -8.71 1.84
N PHE A 156 -5.63 -9.39 1.25
CA PHE A 156 -5.54 -9.53 -0.21
C PHE A 156 -6.78 -10.22 -0.80
N THR A 157 -7.24 -11.30 -0.18
CA THR A 157 -8.46 -12.02 -0.59
C THR A 157 -9.76 -11.24 -0.36
N LYS A 158 -9.71 -10.14 0.40
CA LYS A 158 -10.86 -9.26 0.67
C LYS A 158 -10.99 -8.15 -0.39
N ILE A 159 -9.96 -7.93 -1.21
CA ILE A 159 -9.97 -7.01 -2.35
C ILE A 159 -10.85 -7.60 -3.47
N PRO A 160 -11.55 -6.80 -4.30
CA PRO A 160 -12.25 -7.32 -5.47
C PRO A 160 -11.34 -8.15 -6.39
N GLN A 161 -11.87 -9.23 -6.97
CA GLN A 161 -11.06 -10.15 -7.78
C GLN A 161 -10.39 -9.46 -8.97
N GLU A 162 -11.06 -8.50 -9.61
CA GLU A 162 -10.51 -7.70 -10.70
C GLU A 162 -9.27 -6.90 -10.27
N ASP A 163 -9.33 -6.30 -9.08
CA ASP A 163 -8.23 -5.54 -8.51
C ASP A 163 -7.08 -6.46 -8.06
N GLN A 164 -7.37 -7.63 -7.50
CA GLN A 164 -6.35 -8.63 -7.20
C GLN A 164 -5.55 -9.03 -8.45
N ILE A 165 -6.26 -9.30 -9.56
CA ILE A 165 -5.65 -9.63 -10.86
C ILE A 165 -4.83 -8.45 -11.38
N THR A 166 -5.36 -7.23 -11.28
CA THR A 166 -4.69 -6.02 -11.75
C THR A 166 -3.39 -5.79 -10.98
N LEU A 167 -3.42 -5.91 -9.65
CA LEU A 167 -2.24 -5.80 -8.80
C LEU A 167 -1.19 -6.85 -9.17
N LEU A 168 -1.57 -8.11 -9.28
CA LEU A 168 -0.66 -9.21 -9.65
C LEU A 168 -0.01 -9.00 -11.02
N LYS A 169 -0.79 -8.59 -12.02
CA LYS A 169 -0.27 -8.27 -13.36
C LYS A 169 0.72 -7.12 -13.31
N ALA A 170 0.45 -6.08 -12.51
CA ALA A 170 1.30 -4.91 -12.42
C ALA A 170 2.62 -5.17 -11.68
N CYS A 171 2.61 -5.96 -10.59
CA CYS A 171 3.78 -6.13 -9.73
C CYS A 171 4.56 -7.44 -9.92
N SER A 172 4.02 -8.44 -10.63
CA SER A 172 4.64 -9.78 -10.71
C SER A 172 6.09 -9.77 -11.20
N SER A 173 6.44 -8.91 -12.17
CA SER A 173 7.82 -8.79 -12.65
C SER A 173 8.75 -8.15 -11.62
N GLU A 174 8.27 -7.18 -10.84
CA GLU A 174 9.04 -6.56 -9.76
C GLU A 174 9.32 -7.56 -8.63
N VAL A 175 8.30 -8.33 -8.25
CA VAL A 175 8.45 -9.39 -7.24
C VAL A 175 9.39 -10.49 -7.74
N MET A 176 9.32 -10.84 -9.02
CA MET A 176 10.25 -11.79 -9.64
C MET A 176 11.70 -11.29 -9.59
N MET A 177 11.95 -10.00 -9.83
CA MET A 177 13.28 -9.43 -9.70
C MET A 177 13.81 -9.52 -8.27
N LEU A 178 12.95 -9.30 -7.25
CA LEU A 178 13.35 -9.46 -5.85
C LEU A 178 13.73 -10.91 -5.49
N ARG A 179 13.07 -11.90 -6.10
CA ARG A 179 13.38 -13.33 -5.88
C ARG A 179 14.69 -13.78 -6.52
N MET A 180 15.17 -13.04 -7.51
CA MET A 180 16.43 -13.35 -8.22
C MET A 180 17.64 -12.61 -7.62
N ALA A 181 17.43 -11.73 -6.63
CA ALA A 181 18.43 -10.81 -6.08
C ALA A 181 19.35 -11.46 -5.03
#